data_AF-A0A1Y4J6X0-F1
#
_entry.id   AF-A0A1Y4J6X0-F1
#
_cell.length_a   1.000
_cell.length_b   1.000
_cell.length_c   1.000
_cell.angle_alpha   90.00
_cell.angle_beta   90.00
_cell.angle_gamma   90.00
#
_symmetry.space_group_name_H-M   'P 1'
#
loop_
_entity.id
_entity.type
_entity.pdbx_description
1 polymer ?
#
loop_
_entity_poly.entity_id
_entity_poly.type
_entity_poly.pdbx_seq_one_letter_code
_entity_poly.pdbx_strand_id
1 'polypeptide(L)'
;MADEKDSKWQFYIIPDLATWTGAAGSKPYTPIEFYDTYEQAAARFQELRTEPYNSEDLTGARLTFGIQREDPPGAADLLHVRQGKNYLVDDYTRMASLNQSPEVMDVLKQMRKDLGFDRIRVYEKRASEPKDMAFSRWKHPLKPSLRKSVLGELKATAPQPKADTPPRKTKDRGRE
;
A
#
# COMPACT_ATOMS: atom_id res chain seq x y z
N MET A 1 -29.54 13.65 -20.14
CA MET A 1 -28.17 14.03 -19.75
C MET A 1 -27.50 12.73 -19.37
N ALA A 2 -26.57 12.26 -20.19
CA ALA A 2 -25.78 11.08 -19.84
C ALA A 2 -24.73 11.60 -18.86
N ASP A 3 -24.88 11.29 -17.58
CA ASP A 3 -23.76 11.39 -16.66
C ASP A 3 -22.63 10.56 -17.26
N GLU A 4 -21.58 11.22 -17.73
CA GLU A 4 -20.27 10.62 -17.81
C GLU A 4 -19.94 10.17 -16.37
N LYS A 5 -20.38 8.95 -16.02
CA LYS A 5 -19.72 8.16 -14.99
C LYS A 5 -18.33 7.90 -15.54
N ASP A 6 -17.47 8.91 -15.46
CA ASP A 6 -16.02 8.75 -15.51
C ASP A 6 -15.73 7.54 -14.64
N SER A 7 -15.10 6.52 -15.23
CA SER A 7 -14.75 5.22 -14.64
C SER A 7 -13.80 5.38 -13.44
N LYS A 8 -14.28 6.01 -12.38
CA LYS A 8 -13.51 6.41 -11.23
C LYS A 8 -13.31 5.19 -10.34
N TRP A 9 -12.05 4.97 -9.97
CA TRP A 9 -11.71 3.98 -8.96
C TRP A 9 -12.35 4.34 -7.62
N GLN A 10 -13.11 3.41 -7.05
CA GLN A 10 -13.50 3.40 -5.65
C GLN A 10 -12.45 2.62 -4.85
N PHE A 11 -12.29 2.96 -3.58
CA PHE A 11 -11.33 2.34 -2.69
C PHE A 11 -12.05 1.37 -1.74
N TYR A 12 -11.36 0.31 -1.34
CA TYR A 12 -11.89 -0.59 -0.31
C TYR A 12 -10.82 -0.99 0.70
N ILE A 13 -11.28 -1.30 1.90
CA ILE A 13 -10.48 -1.82 3.00
C ILE A 13 -11.08 -3.16 3.45
N ILE A 14 -10.23 -4.16 3.64
CA ILE A 14 -10.60 -5.40 4.34
C ILE A 14 -9.86 -5.38 5.68
N PRO A 15 -10.55 -5.17 6.82
CA PRO A 15 -9.91 -4.96 8.11
C PRO A 15 -9.00 -6.11 8.56
N ASP A 16 -9.44 -7.35 8.34
CA ASP A 16 -8.63 -8.54 8.57
C ASP A 16 -8.94 -9.63 7.53
N LEU A 17 -8.17 -9.67 6.45
CA LEU A 17 -8.22 -10.70 5.42
C LEU A 17 -8.03 -12.11 5.99
N ALA A 18 -7.37 -12.26 7.14
CA ALA A 18 -7.24 -13.57 7.78
C ALA A 18 -8.61 -14.16 8.20
N THR A 19 -9.63 -13.33 8.42
CA THR A 19 -11.00 -13.81 8.70
C THR A 19 -11.64 -14.43 7.46
N TRP A 20 -11.20 -14.03 6.25
CA TRP A 20 -11.68 -14.54 4.98
C TRP A 20 -10.99 -15.82 4.54
N THR A 21 -9.74 -16.02 4.96
CA THR A 21 -8.93 -17.20 4.59
C THR A 21 -8.96 -18.32 5.63
N GLY A 22 -9.64 -18.12 6.76
CA GLY A 22 -9.64 -19.02 7.91
C GLY A 22 -8.38 -18.95 8.77
N ALA A 23 -7.37 -18.14 8.37
CA ALA A 23 -6.14 -17.96 9.13
C ALA A 23 -6.34 -17.29 10.49
N ALA A 24 -7.47 -16.57 10.67
CA ALA A 24 -7.86 -15.98 11.95
C ALA A 24 -8.61 -16.96 12.88
N GLY A 25 -8.69 -18.25 12.54
CA GLY A 25 -9.43 -19.24 13.31
C GLY A 25 -10.95 -19.03 13.22
N SER A 26 -11.65 -19.13 14.35
CA SER A 26 -13.11 -19.01 14.42
C SER A 26 -13.64 -17.57 14.45
N LYS A 27 -12.81 -16.56 14.17
CA LYS A 27 -13.26 -15.16 14.13
C LYS A 27 -14.24 -14.95 12.97
N PRO A 28 -15.32 -14.16 13.17
CA PRO A 28 -16.26 -13.86 12.09
C PRO A 28 -15.61 -13.05 10.98
N TYR A 29 -16.17 -13.13 9.77
CA TYR A 29 -15.73 -12.32 8.64
C TYR A 29 -15.80 -10.83 8.95
N THR A 30 -14.70 -10.13 8.71
CA THR A 30 -14.69 -8.66 8.71
C THR A 30 -15.33 -8.15 7.41
N PRO A 31 -16.28 -7.20 7.47
CA PRO A 31 -16.91 -6.67 6.26
C PRO A 31 -15.90 -5.91 5.40
N ILE A 32 -16.12 -5.92 4.08
CA ILE A 32 -15.39 -5.04 3.16
C ILE A 32 -15.97 -3.64 3.31
N GLU A 33 -15.12 -2.66 3.63
CA GLU A 33 -15.50 -1.26 3.77
C GLU A 33 -15.15 -0.51 2.48
N PHE A 34 -16.09 0.25 1.91
CA PHE A 34 -15.91 0.98 0.65
C PHE A 34 -15.86 2.49 0.86
N TYR A 35 -15.05 3.17 0.06
CA TYR A 35 -14.76 4.59 0.18
C TYR A 35 -14.64 5.27 -1.18
N ASP A 36 -15.23 6.45 -1.32
CA ASP A 36 -15.25 7.20 -2.61
C ASP A 36 -13.98 8.01 -2.86
N THR A 37 -13.16 8.20 -1.82
CA THR A 37 -11.91 8.97 -1.88
C THR A 37 -10.76 8.19 -1.25
N TYR A 38 -9.55 8.47 -1.75
CA TYR A 38 -8.33 7.87 -1.23
C TYR A 38 -8.11 8.29 0.23
N GLU A 39 -8.37 9.55 0.58
CA GLU A 39 -8.10 10.10 1.91
C GLU A 39 -8.91 9.39 3.01
N GLN A 40 -10.18 9.09 2.72
CA GLN A 40 -11.04 8.34 3.65
C GLN A 40 -10.52 6.91 3.86
N ALA A 41 -10.19 6.22 2.77
CA ALA A 41 -9.63 4.87 2.83
C ALA A 41 -8.28 4.84 3.54
N ALA A 42 -7.41 5.82 3.29
CA ALA A 42 -6.08 5.93 3.89
C ALA A 42 -6.17 6.22 5.40
N ALA A 43 -7.05 7.12 5.81
CA ALA A 43 -7.30 7.40 7.22
C ALA A 43 -7.79 6.14 7.96
N ARG A 44 -8.76 5.43 7.38
CA ARG A 44 -9.24 4.16 7.95
C ARG A 44 -8.15 3.10 8.01
N PHE A 45 -7.37 2.97 6.94
CA PHE A 45 -6.25 2.03 6.92
C PHE A 45 -5.26 2.35 8.05
N GLN A 46 -4.91 3.61 8.26
CA GLN A 46 -4.00 4.03 9.34
C GLN A 46 -4.55 3.75 10.73
N GLU A 47 -5.86 3.93 10.94
CA GLU A 47 -6.54 3.56 12.19
C GLU A 47 -6.38 2.05 12.45
N LEU A 48 -6.83 1.23 11.50
CA LEU A 48 -6.76 -0.23 11.60
C LEU A 48 -5.33 -0.75 11.65
N ARG A 49 -4.36 -0.05 11.05
CA ARG A 49 -2.95 -0.45 11.03
C ARG A 49 -2.35 -0.61 12.42
N THR A 50 -2.92 0.07 13.42
CA THR A 50 -2.50 0.00 14.82
C THR A 50 -3.00 -1.23 15.56
N GLU A 51 -3.95 -1.96 14.99
CA GLU A 51 -4.50 -3.18 15.60
C GLU A 51 -3.40 -4.24 15.84
N PRO A 52 -3.35 -4.88 17.02
CA PRO A 52 -2.27 -5.80 17.40
C PRO A 52 -2.11 -6.96 16.42
N TYR A 53 -3.23 -7.46 15.89
CA TYR A 53 -3.26 -8.63 15.03
C TYR A 53 -2.51 -8.42 13.71
N ASN A 54 -2.34 -7.18 13.26
CA ASN A 54 -1.55 -6.85 12.07
C ASN A 54 -0.06 -7.18 12.20
N SER A 55 0.43 -7.36 13.43
CA SER A 55 1.81 -7.71 13.73
C SER A 55 2.01 -9.18 14.13
N GLU A 56 0.94 -9.98 14.15
CA GLU A 56 1.04 -11.41 14.43
C GLU A 56 1.90 -12.12 13.39
N ASP A 57 2.61 -13.17 13.84
CA ASP A 57 3.45 -14.01 12.98
C ASP A 57 2.60 -15.01 12.18
N LEU A 58 1.82 -14.47 11.24
CA LEU A 58 1.08 -15.22 10.24
C LEU A 58 1.68 -14.96 8.86
N THR A 59 1.76 -16.01 8.04
CA THR A 59 2.25 -15.91 6.66
C THR A 59 1.28 -15.15 5.75
N GLY A 60 0.00 -15.12 6.11
CA GLY A 60 -1.07 -14.43 5.40
C GLY A 60 -1.08 -12.91 5.58
N ALA A 61 -1.78 -12.22 4.68
CA ALA A 61 -2.11 -10.81 4.88
C ALA A 61 -3.18 -10.64 5.96
N ARG A 62 -3.11 -9.52 6.66
CA ARG A 62 -4.05 -9.07 7.67
C ARG A 62 -4.89 -7.94 7.09
N LEU A 63 -4.45 -6.70 7.19
CA LEU A 63 -5.17 -5.56 6.61
C LEU A 63 -4.90 -5.42 5.10
N THR A 64 -5.95 -5.14 4.33
CA THR A 64 -5.88 -4.89 2.88
C THR A 64 -6.37 -3.49 2.54
N PHE A 65 -5.69 -2.84 1.60
CA PHE A 65 -6.14 -1.67 0.86
C PHE A 65 -6.21 -2.03 -0.62
N GLY A 66 -7.36 -1.86 -1.25
CA GLY A 66 -7.53 -2.11 -2.68
C GLY A 66 -8.39 -1.06 -3.37
N ILE A 67 -8.55 -1.26 -4.68
CA ILE A 67 -9.33 -0.41 -5.57
C ILE A 67 -10.28 -1.25 -6.42
N GLN A 68 -11.44 -0.69 -6.74
CA GLN A 68 -12.40 -1.29 -7.65
C GLN A 68 -13.03 -0.27 -8.59
N ARG A 69 -13.60 -0.73 -9.69
CA ARG A 69 -14.41 0.08 -10.61
C ARG A 69 -15.50 -0.78 -11.23
N GLU A 70 -16.60 -0.15 -11.63
CA GLU A 70 -17.73 -0.84 -12.26
C GLU A 70 -17.54 -1.05 -13.76
N ASP A 71 -16.87 -0.12 -14.47
CA ASP A 71 -16.74 -0.17 -15.93
C ASP A 71 -15.34 0.24 -16.44
N PRO A 72 -14.61 -0.65 -17.14
CA PRO A 72 -14.86 -2.09 -17.19
C PRO A 72 -14.61 -2.68 -15.79
N PRO A 73 -15.43 -3.67 -15.36
CA PRO A 73 -15.42 -4.15 -13.99
C PRO A 73 -14.05 -4.72 -13.61
N GLY A 74 -13.58 -4.34 -12.42
CA GLY A 74 -12.33 -4.85 -11.90
C GLY A 74 -12.10 -4.42 -10.47
N ALA A 75 -11.52 -5.32 -9.68
CA ALA A 75 -11.05 -5.05 -8.32
C ALA A 75 -9.63 -5.60 -8.20
N ALA A 76 -8.80 -4.93 -7.39
CA ALA A 76 -7.43 -5.33 -7.16
C ALA A 76 -6.92 -4.82 -5.83
N ASP A 77 -6.18 -5.68 -5.14
CA ASP A 77 -5.45 -5.27 -3.95
C ASP A 77 -4.24 -4.44 -4.36
N LEU A 78 -3.96 -3.37 -3.62
CA LEU A 78 -2.76 -2.54 -3.80
C LEU A 78 -1.78 -2.75 -2.65
N LEU A 79 -2.27 -2.78 -1.41
CA LEU A 79 -1.44 -2.87 -0.22
C LEU A 79 -1.95 -3.94 0.74
N HIS A 80 -1.04 -4.76 1.26
CA HIS A 80 -1.31 -5.64 2.40
C HIS A 80 -0.46 -5.25 3.60
N VAL A 81 -0.97 -5.49 4.80
CA VAL A 81 -0.15 -5.59 6.01
C VAL A 81 0.12 -7.07 6.28
N ARG A 82 1.40 -7.42 6.38
CA ARG A 82 1.87 -8.77 6.74
C ARG A 82 2.95 -8.61 7.80
N GLN A 83 2.82 -9.28 8.95
CA GLN A 83 3.80 -9.24 10.04
C GLN A 83 4.26 -7.80 10.36
N GLY A 84 3.30 -6.88 10.45
CA GLY A 84 3.56 -5.48 10.80
C GLY A 84 4.32 -4.68 9.75
N LYS A 85 4.33 -5.10 8.47
CA LYS A 85 4.97 -4.39 7.35
C LYS A 85 3.98 -4.18 6.22
N ASN A 86 4.13 -3.06 5.51
CA ASN A 86 3.31 -2.69 4.36
C ASN A 86 3.92 -3.26 3.07
N TYR A 87 3.15 -4.07 2.35
CA TYR A 87 3.52 -4.76 1.13
C TYR A 87 2.75 -4.19 -0.06
N LEU A 88 3.43 -3.58 -1.03
CA LEU A 88 2.82 -3.41 -2.36
C LEU A 88 2.65 -4.80 -2.97
N VAL A 89 1.43 -5.15 -3.32
CA VAL A 89 1.08 -6.53 -3.66
C VAL A 89 1.19 -6.82 -5.14
N ASP A 90 1.10 -8.09 -5.47
CA ASP A 90 1.43 -8.58 -6.79
C ASP A 90 0.37 -8.28 -7.85
N ASP A 91 -0.90 -8.09 -7.47
CA ASP A 91 -1.96 -7.62 -8.39
C ASP A 91 -1.49 -6.37 -9.13
N TYR A 92 -1.05 -5.35 -8.39
CA TYR A 92 -0.46 -4.16 -8.99
C TYR A 92 0.77 -4.49 -9.85
N THR A 93 1.74 -5.25 -9.32
CA THR A 93 3.01 -5.47 -10.04
C THR A 93 2.88 -6.35 -11.29
N ARG A 94 1.79 -7.12 -11.42
CA ARG A 94 1.53 -8.07 -12.51
C ARG A 94 0.52 -7.55 -13.53
N MET A 95 -0.53 -6.84 -13.08
CA MET A 95 -1.64 -6.45 -13.94
C MET A 95 -1.31 -5.20 -14.73
N ALA A 96 -1.18 -5.33 -16.05
CA ALA A 96 -0.91 -4.20 -16.95
C ALA A 96 -2.00 -3.13 -16.88
N SER A 97 -3.26 -3.50 -16.62
CA SER A 97 -4.37 -2.56 -16.41
C SER A 97 -4.16 -1.63 -15.22
N LEU A 98 -3.37 -2.05 -14.22
CA LEU A 98 -3.07 -1.26 -13.03
C LEU A 98 -1.73 -0.53 -13.17
N ASN A 99 -0.65 -1.26 -13.45
CA ASN A 99 0.69 -0.67 -13.48
C ASN A 99 1.02 0.16 -14.73
N GLN A 100 0.08 0.25 -15.69
CA GLN A 100 0.14 1.19 -16.79
C GLN A 100 -0.93 2.30 -16.68
N SER A 101 -1.85 2.25 -15.70
CA SER A 101 -2.89 3.29 -15.51
C SER A 101 -2.29 4.51 -14.81
N PRO A 102 -2.34 5.71 -15.42
CA PRO A 102 -1.91 6.94 -14.76
C PRO A 102 -2.69 7.23 -13.47
N GLU A 103 -4.01 6.95 -13.42
CA GLU A 103 -4.80 7.19 -12.20
C GLU A 103 -4.30 6.31 -11.04
N VAL A 104 -4.05 5.02 -11.29
CA VAL A 104 -3.54 4.10 -10.27
C VAL A 104 -2.11 4.46 -9.89
N MET A 105 -1.30 5.00 -10.82
CA MET A 105 0.03 5.52 -10.49
C MET A 105 -0.02 6.70 -9.51
N ASP A 106 -0.98 7.61 -9.66
CA ASP A 106 -1.13 8.75 -8.76
C ASP A 106 -1.60 8.33 -7.38
N VAL A 107 -2.54 7.37 -7.30
CA VAL A 107 -2.90 6.69 -6.05
C VAL A 107 -1.66 6.06 -5.40
N LEU A 108 -0.81 5.36 -6.16
CA LEU A 108 0.37 4.73 -5.61
C LEU A 108 1.39 5.73 -5.06
N LYS A 109 1.55 6.89 -5.70
CA LYS A 109 2.43 7.97 -5.21
C LYS A 109 1.94 8.53 -3.88
N GLN A 110 0.63 8.75 -3.77
CA GLN A 110 0.00 9.24 -2.54
C GLN A 110 0.10 8.18 -1.43
N MET A 111 -0.22 6.92 -1.74
CA MET A 111 -0.07 5.78 -0.84
C MET A 111 1.35 5.63 -0.33
N ARG A 112 2.35 5.80 -1.21
CA ARG A 112 3.76 5.73 -0.82
C ARG A 112 4.13 6.84 0.17
N LYS A 113 3.54 8.02 0.04
CA LYS A 113 3.74 9.17 0.92
C LYS A 113 3.08 9.00 2.27
N ASP A 114 1.84 8.52 2.31
CA ASP A 114 1.06 8.52 3.54
C ASP A 114 1.17 7.21 4.32
N LEU A 115 1.29 6.08 3.63
CA LEU A 115 1.30 4.74 4.23
C LEU A 115 2.69 4.09 4.14
N GLY A 116 3.40 4.33 3.04
CA GLY A 116 4.72 3.77 2.78
C GLY A 116 4.72 2.28 2.42
N PHE A 117 5.80 1.85 1.75
CA PHE A 117 6.04 0.46 1.32
C PHE A 117 7.36 -0.05 1.92
N ASP A 118 7.28 -1.11 2.72
CA ASP A 118 8.44 -1.78 3.30
C ASP A 118 8.95 -2.89 2.38
N ARG A 119 8.00 -3.58 1.75
CA ARG A 119 8.21 -4.78 0.94
C ARG A 119 7.36 -4.70 -0.32
N ILE A 120 7.80 -5.40 -1.35
CA ILE A 120 7.07 -5.57 -2.61
C ILE A 120 6.94 -7.05 -2.85
N ARG A 121 5.72 -7.50 -3.11
CA ARG A 121 5.41 -8.87 -3.52
C ARG A 121 5.29 -8.90 -5.04
N VAL A 122 6.08 -9.75 -5.68
CA VAL A 122 6.12 -9.85 -7.15
C VAL A 122 5.98 -11.30 -7.60
N TYR A 123 5.24 -11.52 -8.69
CA TYR A 123 5.30 -12.78 -9.45
C TYR A 123 6.29 -12.64 -10.59
N GLU A 124 7.40 -13.37 -10.51
CA GLU A 124 8.31 -13.50 -11.64
C GLU A 124 7.66 -14.39 -12.72
N LYS A 125 7.90 -14.09 -14.00
CA LYS A 125 7.27 -14.75 -15.19
C LYS A 125 7.42 -16.29 -15.27
N ARG A 126 8.12 -16.93 -14.32
CA ARG A 126 8.37 -18.38 -14.25
C ARG A 126 8.35 -18.93 -12.81
N ALA A 127 7.94 -18.13 -11.83
CA ALA A 127 7.86 -18.59 -10.45
C ALA A 127 6.48 -19.22 -10.20
N SER A 128 6.45 -20.32 -9.45
CA SER A 128 5.22 -20.91 -8.92
C SER A 128 4.61 -20.08 -7.79
N GLU A 129 5.45 -19.29 -7.10
CA GLU A 129 5.07 -18.54 -5.91
C GLU A 129 5.54 -17.07 -6.01
N PRO A 130 4.81 -16.15 -5.38
CA PRO A 130 5.22 -14.76 -5.29
C PRO A 130 6.46 -14.63 -4.39
N LYS A 131 7.35 -13.72 -4.77
CA LYS A 131 8.55 -13.40 -3.99
C LYS A 131 8.43 -12.03 -3.35
N ASP A 132 8.88 -11.95 -2.11
CA ASP A 132 8.97 -10.69 -1.38
C ASP A 132 10.37 -10.10 -1.54
N MET A 133 10.45 -8.81 -1.84
CA MET A 133 11.71 -8.07 -1.89
C MET A 133 11.58 -6.70 -1.25
N ALA A 134 12.70 -6.12 -0.84
CA ALA A 134 12.72 -4.75 -0.36
C ALA A 134 12.34 -3.77 -1.49
N PHE A 135 11.52 -2.76 -1.19
CA PHE A 135 11.13 -1.74 -2.17
C PHE A 135 12.32 -1.06 -2.85
N SER A 136 13.42 -0.85 -2.12
CA SER A 136 14.66 -0.26 -2.66
C SER A 136 15.26 -1.04 -3.83
N ARG A 137 15.05 -2.36 -3.87
CA ARG A 137 15.58 -3.28 -4.89
C ARG A 137 14.60 -3.53 -6.04
N TRP A 138 13.35 -3.10 -5.89
CA TRP A 138 12.32 -3.34 -6.89
C TRP A 138 12.54 -2.49 -8.15
N LYS A 139 12.17 -3.07 -9.29
CA LYS A 139 12.17 -2.41 -10.60
C LYS A 139 10.73 -2.41 -11.13
N HIS A 140 10.18 -1.22 -11.35
CA HIS A 140 8.81 -1.06 -11.84
C HIS A 140 8.57 -1.81 -13.17
N PRO A 141 7.42 -2.47 -13.40
CA PRO A 141 7.11 -3.21 -14.63
C PRO A 141 7.00 -2.35 -15.91
N LEU A 142 7.14 -1.02 -15.81
CA LEU A 142 7.10 -0.10 -16.95
C LEU A 142 8.25 -0.32 -17.94
N LYS A 143 8.06 0.19 -19.17
CA LYS A 143 9.12 0.33 -20.17
C LYS A 143 10.34 1.06 -19.58
N PRO A 144 11.58 0.70 -19.98
CA PRO A 144 12.79 1.23 -19.36
C PRO A 144 12.90 2.76 -19.31
N SER A 145 12.40 3.46 -20.33
CA SER A 145 12.41 4.92 -20.42
C SER A 145 11.56 5.60 -19.33
N LEU A 146 10.37 5.06 -19.05
CA LEU A 146 9.44 5.61 -18.06
C LEU A 146 9.75 5.13 -16.64
N ARG A 147 10.34 3.93 -16.51
CA ARG A 147 10.66 3.30 -15.23
C ARG A 147 11.52 4.17 -14.31
N LYS A 148 12.53 4.86 -14.86
CA LYS A 148 13.43 5.69 -14.05
C LYS A 148 12.70 6.89 -13.43
N SER A 149 11.85 7.57 -14.20
CA SER A 149 11.06 8.71 -13.69
C SER A 149 10.13 8.26 -12.58
N VAL A 150 9.31 7.23 -12.87
CA VAL A 150 8.32 6.72 -11.92
C VAL A 150 8.97 6.22 -10.62
N LEU A 151 10.05 5.44 -10.71
CA LEU A 151 10.73 4.97 -9.51
C LEU A 151 11.42 6.12 -8.76
N GLY A 152 11.91 7.13 -9.47
CA GLY A 152 12.44 8.36 -8.88
C GLY A 152 11.36 9.09 -8.08
N GLU A 153 10.19 9.29 -8.67
CA GLU A 153 9.04 9.92 -8.04
C GLU A 153 8.56 9.14 -6.81
N LEU A 154 8.36 7.82 -6.93
CA LEU A 154 7.95 6.98 -5.79
C LEU A 154 8.99 6.93 -4.66
N LYS A 155 10.28 7.12 -4.98
CA LYS A 155 11.32 7.21 -3.95
C LYS A 155 11.36 8.60 -3.31
N ALA A 156 11.10 9.65 -4.08
CA ALA A 156 11.01 11.03 -3.58
C ALA A 156 9.76 11.24 -2.71
N THR A 157 8.65 10.56 -3.00
CA THR A 157 7.44 10.58 -2.19
C THR A 157 7.51 9.70 -0.95
N ALA A 158 8.65 9.08 -0.62
CA ALA A 158 8.77 8.32 0.62
C ALA A 158 8.45 9.21 1.84
N PRO A 159 7.83 8.66 2.91
CA PRO A 159 7.57 9.42 4.12
C PRO A 159 8.93 9.92 4.63
N GLN A 160 9.11 11.24 4.64
CA GLN A 160 10.33 11.82 5.21
C GLN A 160 10.32 11.46 6.71
N PRO A 161 11.40 10.87 7.26
CA PRO A 161 11.49 10.73 8.70
C PRO A 161 11.33 12.11 9.30
N LYS A 162 10.39 12.28 10.25
CA LYS A 162 10.30 13.51 11.03
C LYS A 162 11.69 13.74 11.60
N ALA A 163 12.31 14.87 11.26
CA ALA A 163 13.63 15.21 11.77
C ALA A 163 13.53 15.30 13.29
N ASP A 164 13.99 14.26 13.98
CA ASP A 164 14.33 14.33 15.40
C ASP A 164 15.44 15.39 15.50
N THR A 165 15.03 16.61 15.81
CA THR A 165 15.96 17.68 16.15
C THR A 165 16.62 17.24 17.45
N PRO A 166 17.93 16.94 17.48
CA PRO A 166 18.57 16.62 18.74
C PRO A 166 18.48 17.85 19.66
N PRO A 167 18.22 17.68 20.96
CA PRO A 167 18.17 18.81 21.87
C PRO A 167 19.55 19.50 21.84
N ARG A 168 19.52 20.80 21.52
CA ARG A 168 20.67 21.70 21.62
C ARG A 168 21.17 21.59 23.06
N LYS A 169 22.32 20.93 23.29
CA LYS A 169 23.01 20.98 24.58
C LYS A 169 23.41 22.44 24.82
N THR A 170 22.66 23.12 25.69
CA THR A 170 23.06 24.39 26.27
C THR A 170 24.37 24.14 27.01
N LYS A 171 25.45 24.69 26.47
CA LYS A 171 26.77 24.61 27.09
C LYS A 171 26.75 25.62 28.24
N ASP A 172 26.42 25.14 29.43
CA ASP A 172 26.56 25.89 30.66
C ASP A 172 28.05 26.25 30.81
N ARG A 173 28.37 27.52 30.53
CA ARG A 173 29.66 28.11 30.86
C ARG A 173 29.50 28.64 32.27
N GLY A 174 29.74 27.77 33.25
CA GLY A 174 30.05 28.18 34.61
C GLY A 174 31.28 29.08 34.60
N ARG A 175 31.03 30.38 34.78
CA ARG A 175 31.97 31.36 35.32
C ARG A 175 31.21 32.03 36.46
N GLU A 176 31.56 31.66 37.68
CA GLU A 176 32.09 32.51 38.76
C GLU A 176 32.26 31.68 40.03
#